data_AF-A0A7Y0IDX9-F1
#
_entry.id   AF-A0A7Y0IDX9-F1
#
_cell.length_a   1.000
_cell.length_b   1.000
_cell.length_c   1.000
_cell.angle_alpha   90.00
_cell.angle_beta   90.00
_cell.angle_gamma   90.00
#
_symmetry.space_group_name_H-M   'P 1'
#
loop_
_entity.id
_entity.type
_entity.pdbx_description
1 polymer ?
#
loop_
_entity_poly.entity_id
_entity_poly.type
_entity_poly.pdbx_seq_one_letter_code
_entity_poly.pdbx_strand_id
1 'polypeptide(L)' 'MDILYVDNQYKRHGIGSQLLAACKKEAKIFGAEKLYISATPTKNTVDFYLRRGARLVVELDQVLFAKEPEDIHLELDI' A
#
# COMPACT_ATOMS: atom_id res chain seq x y z
N MET A 1 -8.27 12.11 -0.72
CA MET A 1 -7.97 11.16 0.37
C MET A 1 -7.76 9.85 -0.33
N ASP A 2 -6.52 9.42 -0.44
CA ASP A 2 -6.15 8.32 -1.34
C ASP A 2 -5.94 7.08 -0.48
N ILE A 3 -7.02 6.32 -0.25
CA ILE A 3 -7.05 5.18 0.65
C ILE A 3 -7.45 3.92 -0.12
N LEU A 4 -6.78 2.82 0.16
CA LEU A 4 -7.27 1.49 -0.18
C LEU A 4 -8.00 0.92 1.05
N TYR A 5 -9.33 0.90 0.98
CA TYR A 5 -10.18 0.42 2.06
C TYR A 5 -11.13 -0.68 1.56
N VAL A 6 -11.29 -1.71 2.39
CA VAL A 6 -12.31 -2.74 2.21
C VAL A 6 -13.07 -2.85 3.52
N ASP A 7 -14.39 -2.69 3.42
CA ASP A 7 -15.29 -2.84 4.56
C ASP A 7 -15.10 -4.21 5.23
N ASN A 8 -15.23 -4.22 6.56
CA ASN A 8 -14.93 -5.41 7.36
C ASN A 8 -15.76 -6.64 6.97
N GLN A 9 -17.02 -6.45 6.55
CA GLN A 9 -17.91 -7.52 6.12
C GLN A 9 -17.45 -8.17 4.81
N TYR A 10 -16.64 -7.46 4.02
CA TYR A 10 -16.19 -7.88 2.69
C TYR A 10 -14.68 -8.22 2.63
N LYS A 11 -13.96 -8.13 3.75
CA LYS A 11 -12.56 -8.58 3.83
C LYS A 11 -12.44 -10.07 3.53
N ARG A 12 -11.22 -10.50 3.12
CA ARG A 12 -10.87 -11.89 2.80
C ARG A 12 -11.57 -12.52 1.58
N HIS A 13 -12.30 -11.72 0.80
CA HIS A 13 -12.89 -12.14 -0.49
C HIS A 13 -12.02 -11.76 -1.70
N GLY A 14 -10.74 -11.42 -1.49
CA GLY A 14 -9.82 -11.03 -2.56
C GLY A 14 -9.97 -9.59 -3.09
N ILE A 15 -10.99 -8.83 -2.63
CA ILE A 15 -11.28 -7.46 -3.09
C ILE A 15 -10.06 -6.53 -2.94
N GLY A 16 -9.39 -6.55 -1.78
CA GLY A 16 -8.19 -5.74 -1.57
C GLY A 16 -7.08 -6.05 -2.58
N SER A 17 -6.91 -7.32 -2.96
CA SER A 17 -5.95 -7.69 -4.01
C SER A 17 -6.33 -7.12 -5.37
N GLN A 18 -7.63 -7.17 -5.71
CA GLN A 18 -8.13 -6.65 -6.98
C GLN A 18 -7.93 -5.13 -7.06
N LEU A 19 -8.24 -4.41 -5.97
CA LEU A 19 -7.99 -2.97 -5.86
C LEU A 19 -6.50 -2.65 -6.03
N LEU A 20 -5.61 -3.35 -5.32
CA LEU A 20 -4.18 -3.13 -5.44
C LEU A 20 -3.67 -3.42 -6.85
N ALA A 21 -4.16 -4.48 -7.49
CA ALA A 21 -3.80 -4.81 -8.87
C ALA A 21 -4.26 -3.73 -9.86
N ALA A 22 -5.45 -3.15 -9.66
CA ALA A 22 -5.93 -2.03 -10.46
C ALA A 22 -5.04 -0.79 -10.28
N CYS A 23 -4.68 -0.44 -9.03
CA CYS A 23 -3.74 0.65 -8.75
C CYS A 23 -2.38 0.43 -9.43
N LYS A 24 -1.82 -0.79 -9.34
CA LYS A 24 -0.56 -1.14 -10.01
C LYS A 24 -0.66 -0.98 -11.53
N LYS A 25 -1.77 -1.42 -12.13
CA LYS A 25 -2.00 -1.30 -13.57
C LYS A 25 -2.00 0.16 -14.02
N GLU A 26 -2.72 1.03 -13.32
CA GLU A 26 -2.76 2.46 -13.65
C GLU A 26 -1.40 3.14 -13.41
N ALA A 27 -0.73 2.83 -12.31
CA ALA A 27 0.62 3.34 -12.02
C ALA A 27 1.62 2.96 -13.14
N LYS A 28 1.52 1.74 -13.68
CA LYS A 28 2.32 1.32 -14.83
C LYS A 28 2.06 2.17 -16.08
N ILE A 29 0.80 2.52 -16.35
CA ILE A 29 0.41 3.39 -17.47
C ILE A 29 0.99 4.80 -17.27
N PHE A 30 1.03 5.29 -16.03
CA PHE A 30 1.67 6.55 -15.69
C PHE A 30 3.21 6.53 -15.72
N GLY A 31 3.83 5.36 -15.96
CA GLY A 31 5.29 5.23 -15.97
C GLY A 31 5.92 5.23 -14.58
N ALA A 32 5.15 4.96 -13.53
CA ALA A 32 5.69 4.85 -12.17
C ALA A 32 6.49 3.55 -12.00
N GLU A 33 7.59 3.63 -11.25
CA GLU A 33 8.44 2.48 -10.93
C GLU A 33 7.93 1.69 -9.73
N LYS A 34 7.29 2.37 -8.78
CA LYS A 34 6.80 1.79 -7.52
C LYS A 34 5.59 2.54 -6.98
N LEU A 35 4.79 1.86 -6.16
CA LEU A 35 3.82 2.48 -5.25
C LEU A 35 4.49 2.77 -3.91
N TYR A 36 4.29 3.97 -3.39
CA TYR A 36 4.57 4.29 -1.99
C TYR A 36 3.31 4.05 -1.15
N ILE A 37 3.43 3.33 -0.04
CA ILE A 37 2.29 2.89 0.78
C ILE A 37 2.60 3.24 2.23
N SER A 38 1.79 4.13 2.81
CA SER A 38 1.74 4.32 4.26
C SER A 38 0.70 3.36 4.83
N ALA A 39 1.15 2.34 5.56
CA ALA A 39 0.30 1.26 6.04
C ALA A 39 0.04 1.38 7.53
N THR A 40 -1.24 1.48 7.91
CA THR A 40 -1.68 1.43 9.31
C THR A 40 -0.99 0.27 10.05
N PRO A 41 -0.42 0.49 11.26
CA PRO A 41 0.51 -0.44 11.92
C PRO A 41 -0.19 -1.64 12.59
N THR A 42 -1.11 -2.26 11.88
CA THR A 42 -1.74 -3.51 12.28
C THR A 42 -1.14 -4.67 11.50
N LYS A 43 -0.97 -5.81 12.17
CA LYS A 43 -0.43 -7.02 11.53
C LYS A 43 -1.18 -7.40 10.26
N ASN A 44 -2.51 -7.25 10.24
CA ASN A 44 -3.32 -7.61 9.07
C ASN A 44 -3.04 -6.71 7.86
N THR A 45 -2.90 -5.40 8.06
CA THR A 45 -2.62 -4.45 6.97
C THR A 45 -1.20 -4.60 6.47
N VAL A 46 -0.21 -4.68 7.37
CA VAL A 46 1.20 -4.82 6.99
C VAL A 46 1.43 -6.18 6.30
N ASP A 47 0.97 -7.30 6.88
CA ASP A 47 1.07 -8.62 6.25
C ASP A 47 0.38 -8.66 4.88
N PHE A 48 -0.71 -7.91 4.68
CA PHE A 48 -1.40 -7.84 3.38
C PHE A 48 -0.46 -7.32 2.28
N TYR A 49 0.27 -6.24 2.53
CA TYR A 49 1.20 -5.68 1.54
C TYR A 49 2.47 -6.54 1.41
N LEU A 50 3.05 -7.00 2.53
CA LEU A 50 4.27 -7.82 2.50
C LEU A 50 4.08 -9.12 1.71
N ARG A 51 2.94 -9.81 1.89
CA ARG A 51 2.63 -11.04 1.12
C ARG A 51 2.45 -10.80 -0.38
N ARG A 52 2.34 -9.54 -0.81
CA ARG A 52 2.20 -9.14 -2.22
C ARG A 52 3.49 -8.55 -2.79
N GLY A 53 4.60 -8.70 -2.06
CA GLY A 53 5.93 -8.27 -2.50
C GLY A 53 6.30 -6.85 -2.09
N ALA A 54 5.49 -6.20 -1.25
CA ALA A 54 5.90 -4.93 -0.68
C ALA A 54 7.04 -5.14 0.33
N ARG A 55 7.87 -4.12 0.48
CA ARG A 55 9.02 -4.08 1.39
C ARG A 55 9.07 -2.72 2.08
N LEU A 56 9.87 -2.58 3.13
CA LEU A 56 10.15 -1.26 3.71
C LEU A 56 10.72 -0.34 2.63
N VAL A 57 10.31 0.93 2.67
CA VAL A 57 10.85 1.94 1.77
C VAL A 57 12.36 2.05 1.93
N VAL A 58 13.06 2.19 0.80
CA VAL A 58 14.50 2.50 0.81
C VAL A 58 14.72 3.98 1.13
N GLU A 59 13.81 4.83 0.65
CA GLU A 59 13.82 6.28 0.87
C GLU A 59 12.47 6.72 1.44
N LEU A 60 12.50 7.38 2.60
CA LEU A 60 11.31 7.93 3.25
C LEU A 60 10.88 9.23 2.58
N ASP A 61 9.60 9.32 2.19
CA ASP A 61 8.97 10.61 1.95
C ASP A 61 8.82 11.32 3.30
N GLN A 62 9.70 12.30 3.54
CA GLN A 62 9.76 13.04 4.81
C GLN A 62 8.48 13.81 5.09
N VAL A 63 7.79 14.31 4.06
CA VAL A 63 6.56 15.10 4.20
C VAL A 63 5.41 14.19 4.60
N LEU A 64 5.32 13.01 3.99
CA LEU A 64 4.30 12.03 4.34
C LEU A 64 4.58 11.38 5.70
N PHE A 65 5.83 11.01 5.97
CA PHE A 65 6.24 10.47 7.27
C PHE A 65 5.95 11.42 8.43
N ALA A 66 6.18 12.73 8.26
CA ALA A 66 5.83 13.71 9.28
C ALA A 66 4.33 13.79 9.56
N LYS A 67 3.48 13.45 8.58
CA LYS A 67 2.02 13.40 8.74
C LYS A 67 1.55 12.08 9.37
N GLU A 68 2.24 10.99 9.07
CA GLU A 68 1.85 9.63 9.43
C GLU A 68 3.00 8.87 10.12
N PRO A 69 3.58 9.39 11.21
CA PRO A 69 4.83 8.86 11.79
C PRO A 69 4.70 7.48 12.42
N GLU A 70 3.47 7.04 12.70
CA GLU A 70 3.17 5.74 13.31
C GLU A 70 2.90 4.64 12.27
N ASP A 71 2.69 5.03 11.01
CA ASP A 71 2.43 4.06 9.94
C ASP A 71 3.73 3.35 9.53
N ILE A 72 3.57 2.17 8.93
CA ILE A 72 4.68 1.41 8.35
C ILE A 72 4.79 1.80 6.89
N HIS A 73 5.87 2.51 6.55
CA HIS A 73 6.12 2.98 5.20
C HIS A 73 6.72 1.88 4.34
N LEU A 74 5.99 1.50 3.30
CA LEU A 74 6.32 0.41 2.37
C LEU A 74 6.41 0.91 0.92
N GLU A 75 7.17 0.20 0.10
CA GLU A 75 7.17 0.34 -1.35
C GLU A 75 6.84 -0.99 -2.02
N LEU A 76 6.16 -0.92 -3.17
CA LEU A 76 5.81 -2.06 -4.00
C LEU A 76 6.13 -1.74 -5.46
N ASP A 77 7.03 -2.51 -6.06
CA ASP A 77 7.40 -2.33 -7.48
C ASP A 77 6.19 -2.54 -8.39
N ILE A 78 6.16 -1.81 -9.49
CA ILE A 78 5.10 -1.88 -10.51
C ILE A 78 5.31 -3.02 -11.50
#